data_AF-A0A349EW99-F1
#
_entry.id   AF-A0A349EW99-F1
#
_cell.length_a   1.000
_cell.length_b   1.000
_cell.length_c   1.000
_cell.angle_alpha   90.00
_cell.angle_beta   90.00
_cell.angle_gamma   90.00
#
_symmetry.space_group_name_H-M   'P 1'
#
loop_
_entity.id
_entity.type
_entity.pdbx_description
1 polymer ?
#
loop_
_entity_poly.entity_id
_entity_poly.type
_entity_poly.pdbx_seq_one_letter_code
_entity_poly.pdbx_strand_id
1 'polypeptide(L)'
;PEAGNFEFILKNKNVFVVVDQFGPCLIQIDPPTGMKVLIKEEREMFSPWKLYFLSKNRLVHNFDIYGAKSFKITYSPTLITYELIFADLKVTTFLYIDSKKADGHMDVRFINLTGKNTSLKCLANANLDLAWPYGIKRNGI
;
A
#
# COMPACT_ATOMS: atom_id res chain seq x y z
N PRO A 1 -19.95 -7.73 -9.61
CA PRO A 1 -19.39 -6.63 -10.44
C PRO A 1 -18.04 -7.08 -11.00
N GLU A 2 -17.90 -7.13 -12.33
CA GLU A 2 -16.57 -7.21 -12.95
C GLU A 2 -15.76 -6.04 -12.42
N ALA A 3 -14.76 -6.32 -11.60
CA ALA A 3 -13.82 -5.31 -11.16
C ALA A 3 -12.96 -4.99 -12.37
N GLY A 4 -13.38 -4.01 -13.18
CA GLY A 4 -12.50 -3.43 -14.20
C GLY A 4 -11.20 -3.03 -13.52
N ASN A 5 -10.07 -3.43 -14.09
CA ASN A 5 -8.75 -2.99 -13.62
C ASN A 5 -8.63 -1.50 -13.93
N PHE A 6 -8.92 -0.66 -12.95
CA PHE A 6 -8.77 0.78 -13.05
C PHE A 6 -7.38 1.14 -12.53
N GLU A 7 -6.49 1.49 -13.44
CA GLU A 7 -5.18 2.04 -13.09
C GLU A 7 -5.26 3.55 -12.89
N PHE A 8 -4.51 4.06 -11.91
CA PHE A 8 -4.35 5.49 -11.68
C PHE A 8 -2.87 5.85 -11.55
N ILE A 9 -2.51 7.02 -12.05
CA ILE A 9 -1.13 7.51 -12.07
C ILE A 9 -0.97 8.67 -11.09
N LEU A 10 -0.08 8.51 -10.11
CA LEU A 10 0.50 9.62 -9.36
C LEU A 10 1.87 9.94 -9.95
N LYS A 11 2.10 11.19 -10.34
CA LYS A 11 3.41 11.58 -10.87
C LYS A 11 3.79 12.99 -10.53
N ASN A 12 5.09 13.19 -10.35
CA ASN A 12 5.74 14.49 -10.38
C ASN A 12 7.02 14.38 -11.23
N LYS A 13 7.88 15.39 -11.19
CA LYS A 13 9.14 15.39 -11.97
C LYS A 13 10.16 14.32 -11.54
N ASN A 14 10.06 13.81 -10.32
CA ASN A 14 11.02 12.89 -9.70
C ASN A 14 10.47 11.47 -9.52
N VAL A 15 9.13 11.29 -9.46
CA VAL A 15 8.49 10.01 -9.14
C VAL A 15 7.31 9.76 -10.06
N PHE A 16 7.19 8.52 -10.53
CA PHE A 16 6.06 8.00 -11.27
C PHE A 16 5.53 6.74 -10.58
N VAL A 17 4.25 6.74 -10.22
CA VAL A 17 3.58 5.62 -9.53
C VAL A 17 2.34 5.24 -10.32
N VAL A 18 2.23 3.94 -10.62
CA VAL A 18 1.00 3.32 -11.11
C VAL A 18 0.40 2.52 -9.97
N VAL A 19 -0.89 2.71 -9.73
CA VAL A 19 -1.63 1.91 -8.75
C VAL A 19 -2.88 1.31 -9.38
N ASP A 20 -3.39 0.25 -8.78
CA ASP A 20 -4.72 -0.30 -9.04
C ASP A 20 -5.50 -0.51 -7.73
N GLN A 21 -6.63 -1.21 -7.81
CA GLN A 21 -7.45 -1.54 -6.63
C GLN A 21 -6.72 -2.39 -5.56
N PHE A 22 -5.60 -3.01 -5.92
CA PHE A 22 -4.80 -3.87 -5.06
C PHE A 22 -3.49 -3.22 -4.58
N GLY A 23 -3.34 -1.90 -4.80
CA GLY A 23 -2.25 -1.07 -4.30
C GLY A 23 -1.25 -0.65 -5.39
N PRO A 24 -0.04 -0.19 -5.03
CA PRO A 24 1.02 0.14 -5.97
C PRO A 24 1.43 -1.04 -6.86
N CYS A 25 1.44 -0.80 -8.17
CA CYS A 25 1.86 -1.75 -9.20
C CYS A 25 3.25 -1.44 -9.76
N LEU A 26 3.59 -0.16 -9.85
CA LEU A 26 4.88 0.30 -10.35
C LEU A 26 5.26 1.57 -9.59
N ILE A 27 6.51 1.66 -9.15
CA ILE A 27 7.11 2.90 -8.67
C ILE A 27 8.44 3.09 -9.39
N GLN A 28 8.59 4.23 -10.05
CA GLN A 28 9.81 4.63 -10.74
C GLN A 28 10.28 5.99 -10.24
N ILE A 29 11.58 6.08 -9.95
CA ILE A 29 12.27 7.32 -9.60
C ILE A 29 12.93 7.87 -10.87
N ASP A 30 12.99 9.19 -11.01
CA ASP A 30 13.55 9.95 -12.14
C ASP A 30 13.04 9.47 -13.51
N PRO A 31 11.71 9.47 -13.74
CA PRO A 31 11.13 9.02 -15.01
C PRO A 31 11.56 9.93 -16.19
N PRO A 32 11.62 9.40 -17.43
CA PRO A 32 11.20 8.06 -17.85
C PRO A 32 12.30 6.99 -17.81
N THR A 33 13.57 7.36 -17.60
CA THR A 33 14.73 6.46 -17.70
C THR A 33 15.31 6.01 -16.36
N GLY A 34 14.83 6.55 -15.24
CA GLY A 34 15.36 6.23 -13.93
C GLY A 34 14.90 4.88 -13.38
N MET A 35 15.26 4.64 -12.12
CA MET A 35 15.18 3.33 -11.46
C MET A 35 13.75 2.94 -11.11
N LYS A 36 13.34 1.73 -11.48
CA LYS A 36 12.10 1.11 -10.99
C LYS A 36 12.39 0.50 -9.62
N VAL A 37 11.74 1.02 -8.58
CA VAL A 37 11.92 0.59 -7.19
C VAL A 37 10.87 -0.41 -6.72
N LEU A 38 9.76 -0.50 -7.44
CA LEU A 38 8.72 -1.50 -7.24
C LEU A 38 8.14 -1.88 -8.59
N ILE A 39 7.98 -3.17 -8.82
CA ILE A 39 7.22 -3.75 -9.92
C ILE A 39 6.38 -4.87 -9.30
N LYS A 40 5.07 -4.84 -9.47
CA LYS A 40 4.18 -5.94 -9.13
C LYS A 40 4.27 -6.98 -10.25
N GLU A 41 4.71 -8.18 -9.91
CA GLU A 41 4.88 -9.26 -10.89
C GLU A 41 3.51 -9.74 -11.41
N GLU A 42 3.45 -10.27 -12.63
CA GLU A 42 2.17 -10.68 -13.26
C GLU A 42 1.39 -11.73 -12.44
N ARG A 43 2.10 -12.54 -11.66
CA ARG A 43 1.51 -13.57 -10.79
C ARG A 43 1.03 -13.01 -9.44
N GLU A 44 1.42 -11.79 -9.11
CA GLU A 44 1.04 -11.13 -7.86
C GLU A 44 -0.27 -10.36 -8.03
N MET A 45 -1.29 -10.81 -7.31
CA MET A 45 -2.57 -10.09 -7.25
C MET A 45 -2.43 -8.75 -6.51
N PHE A 46 -1.73 -8.76 -5.38
CA PHE A 46 -1.66 -7.63 -4.45
C PHE A 46 -0.29 -6.98 -4.42
N SER A 47 -0.26 -5.68 -4.14
CA SER A 47 0.98 -4.91 -4.04
C SER A 47 1.98 -5.51 -3.03
N PRO A 48 3.29 -5.47 -3.33
CA PRO A 48 4.35 -5.77 -2.37
C PRO A 48 4.28 -4.91 -1.09
N TRP A 49 3.69 -3.70 -1.17
CA TRP A 49 3.52 -2.79 -0.03
C TRP A 49 2.39 -3.16 0.93
N LYS A 50 1.86 -4.38 0.86
CA LYS A 50 0.83 -4.84 1.79
C LYS A 50 1.34 -4.93 3.23
N LEU A 51 0.55 -4.38 4.15
CA LEU A 51 0.71 -4.50 5.60
C LEU A 51 -0.34 -5.48 6.13
N TYR A 52 0.09 -6.56 6.76
CA TYR A 52 -0.79 -7.56 7.34
C TYR A 52 -1.23 -7.19 8.76
N PHE A 53 -2.45 -7.55 9.12
CA PHE A 53 -2.98 -7.36 10.48
C PHE A 53 -4.09 -8.37 10.79
N LEU A 54 -4.37 -8.56 12.08
CA LEU A 54 -5.45 -9.43 12.55
C LEU A 54 -6.75 -8.63 12.78
N SER A 55 -7.85 -9.08 12.20
CA SER A 55 -9.22 -8.61 12.46
C SER A 55 -10.10 -9.80 12.83
N LYS A 56 -10.70 -9.81 14.04
CA LYS A 56 -11.44 -10.97 14.60
C LYS A 56 -10.82 -12.36 14.32
N ASN A 57 -9.52 -12.51 14.57
CA ASN A 57 -8.73 -13.73 14.32
C ASN A 57 -8.52 -14.13 12.85
N ARG A 58 -8.91 -13.29 11.89
CA ARG A 58 -8.56 -13.45 10.48
C ARG A 58 -7.35 -12.58 10.15
N LEU A 59 -6.35 -13.18 9.50
CA LEU A 59 -5.25 -12.44 8.90
C LEU A 59 -5.73 -11.79 7.60
N VAL A 60 -5.62 -10.47 7.53
CA VAL A 60 -6.01 -9.63 6.38
C VAL A 60 -4.89 -8.62 6.11
N HIS A 61 -4.99 -7.85 5.02
CA HIS A 61 -4.06 -6.77 4.72
C HIS A 61 -4.76 -5.51 4.19
N ASN A 62 -4.03 -4.40 4.11
CA ASN A 62 -4.56 -3.07 3.82
C ASN A 62 -5.05 -2.84 2.37
N PHE A 63 -4.92 -3.86 1.51
CA PHE A 63 -5.43 -3.92 0.14
C PHE A 63 -6.36 -5.14 -0.08
N ASP A 64 -6.77 -5.82 0.99
CA ASP A 64 -7.60 -7.04 0.92
C ASP A 64 -9.08 -6.70 0.67
N ILE A 65 -9.40 -6.29 -0.56
CA ILE A 65 -10.76 -5.92 -0.94
C ILE A 65 -11.75 -7.09 -0.87
N TYR A 66 -11.27 -8.33 -0.95
CA TYR A 66 -12.10 -9.54 -0.85
C TYR A 66 -12.35 -9.96 0.59
N GLY A 67 -11.45 -9.62 1.52
CA GLY A 67 -11.63 -9.77 2.95
C GLY A 67 -12.45 -8.65 3.59
N ALA A 68 -12.56 -7.50 2.92
CA ALA A 68 -13.31 -6.35 3.42
C ALA A 68 -14.83 -6.53 3.26
N LYS A 69 -15.58 -6.03 4.25
CA LYS A 69 -17.04 -5.92 4.19
C LYS A 69 -17.47 -4.86 3.19
N SER A 70 -16.74 -3.76 3.14
CA SER A 70 -16.90 -2.70 2.15
C SER A 70 -15.57 -1.99 1.92
N PHE A 71 -15.44 -1.36 0.76
CA PHE A 71 -14.27 -0.56 0.43
C PHE A 71 -14.65 0.66 -0.40
N LYS A 72 -13.82 1.70 -0.32
CA LYS A 72 -13.87 2.89 -1.16
C LYS A 72 -12.45 3.27 -1.52
N ILE A 73 -12.21 3.52 -2.80
CA ILE A 73 -10.94 4.07 -3.28
C ILE A 73 -11.20 5.47 -3.83
N THR A 74 -10.40 6.43 -3.40
CA THR A 74 -10.49 7.82 -3.87
C THR A 74 -9.16 8.19 -4.52
N TYR A 75 -9.24 8.63 -5.76
CA TYR A 75 -8.08 9.07 -6.54
C TYR A 75 -8.06 10.60 -6.64
N SER A 76 -6.91 11.18 -6.33
CA SER A 76 -6.64 12.59 -6.59
C SER A 76 -5.23 12.73 -7.16
N PRO A 77 -4.90 13.86 -7.82
CA PRO A 77 -3.59 14.03 -8.48
C PRO A 77 -2.37 13.89 -7.56
N THR A 78 -2.53 14.07 -6.24
CA THR A 78 -1.44 14.05 -5.27
C THR A 78 -1.60 13.00 -4.16
N LEU A 79 -2.78 12.41 -4.03
CA LEU A 79 -3.12 11.49 -2.95
C LEU A 79 -4.10 10.43 -3.44
N ILE A 80 -3.83 9.18 -3.11
CA ILE A 80 -4.77 8.08 -3.26
C ILE A 80 -5.11 7.55 -1.88
N THR A 81 -6.39 7.29 -1.66
CA THR A 81 -6.89 6.76 -0.39
C THR A 81 -7.63 5.46 -0.62
N TYR A 82 -7.20 4.40 0.05
CA TYR A 82 -7.92 3.13 0.15
C TYR A 82 -8.57 3.07 1.52
N GLU A 83 -9.88 3.04 1.56
CA GLU A 83 -10.64 2.90 2.80
C GLU A 83 -11.34 1.54 2.79
N LEU A 84 -10.89 0.61 3.62
CA LEU A 84 -11.45 -0.73 3.75
C LEU A 84 -12.06 -0.87 5.15
N ILE A 85 -13.28 -1.37 5.21
CA ILE A 85 -13.98 -1.69 6.45
C ILE A 85 -14.04 -3.22 6.59
N PHE A 86 -13.41 -3.73 7.63
CA PHE A 86 -13.49 -5.12 8.06
C PHE A 86 -14.52 -5.27 9.19
N ALA A 87 -14.55 -6.42 9.87
CA ALA A 87 -15.58 -6.73 10.85
C ALA A 87 -15.57 -5.79 12.07
N ASP A 88 -14.39 -5.44 12.58
CA ASP A 88 -14.18 -4.65 13.79
C ASP A 88 -13.21 -3.47 13.58
N LEU A 89 -12.72 -3.30 12.35
CA LEU A 89 -11.60 -2.43 12.04
C LEU A 89 -11.86 -1.68 10.73
N LYS A 90 -11.68 -0.37 10.75
CA LYS A 90 -11.54 0.44 9.54
C LYS A 90 -10.06 0.69 9.30
N VAL A 91 -9.61 0.43 8.08
CA VAL A 91 -8.23 0.63 7.65
C VAL A 91 -8.22 1.63 6.51
N THR A 92 -7.45 2.70 6.68
CA THR A 92 -7.28 3.72 5.67
C THR A 92 -5.81 3.79 5.26
N THR A 93 -5.53 3.43 4.02
CA THR A 93 -4.20 3.55 3.41
C THR A 93 -4.13 4.82 2.58
N PHE A 94 -3.16 5.67 2.86
CA PHE A 94 -2.85 6.88 2.09
C PHE A 94 -1.60 6.64 1.28
N LEU A 95 -1.64 6.90 -0.02
CA LEU A 95 -0.47 6.89 -0.91
C LEU A 95 -0.27 8.27 -1.49
N TYR A 96 0.90 8.85 -1.31
CA TYR A 96 1.24 10.15 -1.84
C TYR A 96 2.73 10.23 -2.17
N ILE A 97 3.08 11.16 -3.06
CA ILE A 97 4.46 11.44 -3.46
C ILE A 97 4.87 12.83 -2.97
N ASP A 98 6.09 12.97 -2.46
CA ASP A 98 6.61 14.28 -2.07
C ASP A 98 6.86 15.13 -3.32
N SER A 99 6.25 16.30 -3.40
CA SER A 99 6.39 17.21 -4.56
C SER A 99 7.81 17.71 -4.82
N LYS A 100 8.71 17.67 -3.83
CA LYS A 100 10.06 18.23 -3.86
C LYS A 100 11.14 17.15 -3.95
N LYS A 101 10.87 15.94 -3.47
CA LYS A 101 11.85 14.84 -3.38
C LYS A 101 11.45 13.64 -4.24
N ALA A 102 12.34 12.67 -4.35
CA ALA A 102 12.09 11.40 -5.01
C ALA A 102 11.50 10.36 -4.03
N ASP A 103 10.49 10.78 -3.26
CA ASP A 103 9.99 10.02 -2.12
C ASP A 103 8.51 9.65 -2.35
N GLY A 104 8.18 8.38 -2.17
CA GLY A 104 6.82 7.84 -2.15
C GLY A 104 6.48 7.36 -0.75
N HIS A 105 5.31 7.72 -0.24
CA HIS A 105 4.88 7.42 1.11
C HIS A 105 3.63 6.56 1.12
N MET A 106 3.57 5.62 2.06
CA MET A 106 2.36 4.90 2.42
C MET A 106 2.11 5.01 3.91
N ASP A 107 1.03 5.70 4.27
CA ASP A 107 0.57 5.78 5.65
C ASP A 107 -0.65 4.88 5.82
N VAL A 108 -0.66 4.05 6.87
CA VAL A 108 -1.81 3.19 7.20
C VAL A 108 -2.39 3.59 8.54
N ARG A 109 -3.66 3.99 8.53
CA ARG A 109 -4.42 4.35 9.73
C ARG A 109 -5.40 3.25 10.08
N PHE A 110 -5.41 2.87 11.35
CA PHE A 110 -6.33 1.90 11.93
C PHE A 110 -7.32 2.59 12.84
N ILE A 111 -8.62 2.31 12.66
CA ILE A 111 -9.70 2.82 13.50
C ILE A 111 -10.48 1.63 14.03
N ASN A 112 -10.46 1.47 15.35
CA ASN A 112 -11.24 0.46 16.04
C ASN A 112 -12.73 0.86 16.04
N LEU A 113 -13.57 0.02 15.43
CA LEU A 113 -15.00 0.28 15.29
C LEU A 113 -15.83 -0.29 16.45
N THR A 114 -15.22 -1.07 17.36
CA THR A 114 -15.93 -1.76 18.43
C THR A 114 -16.19 -0.90 19.66
N GLY A 115 -15.46 0.20 19.81
CA GLY A 115 -15.47 1.04 21.02
C GLY A 115 -14.88 0.37 22.26
N LYS A 116 -14.35 -0.86 22.16
CA LYS A 116 -13.72 -1.60 23.26
C LYS A 116 -12.20 -1.58 23.14
N ASN A 117 -11.47 -1.66 24.24
CA ASN A 117 -10.02 -1.81 24.18
C ASN A 117 -9.65 -3.12 23.46
N THR A 118 -8.83 -2.98 22.41
CA THR A 118 -8.40 -4.07 21.53
C THR A 118 -6.91 -3.90 21.25
N SER A 119 -6.16 -5.00 21.28
CA SER A 119 -4.78 -5.04 20.79
C SER A 119 -4.79 -5.32 19.28
N LEU A 120 -4.12 -4.47 18.50
CA LEU A 120 -3.89 -4.72 17.09
C LEU A 120 -2.46 -5.26 16.90
N LYS A 121 -2.33 -6.38 16.19
CA LYS A 121 -1.04 -6.90 15.74
C LYS A 121 -0.89 -6.57 14.26
N CYS A 122 0.15 -5.81 13.94
CA CYS A 122 0.54 -5.49 12.58
C CYS A 122 1.83 -6.26 12.25
N LEU A 123 1.86 -6.87 11.07
CA LEU A 123 3.01 -7.58 10.54
C LEU A 123 3.38 -6.87 9.24
N ALA A 124 4.42 -6.04 9.29
CA ALA A 124 5.04 -5.55 8.07
C ALA A 124 5.64 -6.75 7.35
N ASN A 125 5.31 -6.90 6.07
CA ASN A 125 5.92 -7.93 5.26
C ASN A 125 7.40 -7.57 5.11
N ALA A 126 8.29 -8.31 5.79
CA ALA A 126 9.73 -8.12 5.71
C ALA A 126 10.35 -8.73 4.44
N ASN A 127 9.56 -8.97 3.39
CA ASN A 127 10.06 -9.32 2.07
C ASN A 127 10.30 -8.06 1.22
N LEU A 128 10.97 -7.07 1.80
CA LEU A 128 11.87 -6.22 1.04
C LEU A 128 13.21 -6.96 0.99
N ASP A 129 13.23 -8.16 0.39
CA ASP A 129 14.39 -8.60 -0.36
C ASP A 129 14.44 -7.75 -1.64
N LEU A 130 14.65 -6.45 -1.42
CA LEU A 130 15.29 -5.59 -2.39
C LEU A 130 16.64 -6.26 -2.61
N ALA A 131 16.76 -7.04 -3.68
CA ALA A 131 18.03 -7.38 -4.27
C ALA A 131 18.68 -6.07 -4.75
N TRP A 132 19.16 -5.26 -3.80
CA TRP A 132 20.00 -4.09 -4.03
C TRP A 132 21.42 -4.47 -3.62
N PRO A 133 22.41 -4.30 -4.51
CA PRO A 133 23.79 -4.70 -4.24
C PRO A 133 24.55 -3.77 -3.27
N TYR A 134 23.88 -2.82 -2.61
CA TYR A 134 24.54 -1.90 -1.67
C TYR A 134 23.82 -1.89 -0.33
N GLY A 135 24.47 -2.55 0.63
CA GLY A 135 23.89 -2.93 1.90
C GLY A 135 23.50 -1.76 2.80
N ILE A 136 22.39 -1.97 3.50
CA ILE A 136 22.07 -1.24 4.71
C ILE A 136 22.07 -2.25 5.85
N LYS A 137 22.99 -2.04 6.80
CA LYS A 137 23.02 -2.78 8.07
C LYS A 137 21.78 -2.43 8.88
N ARG A 138 21.04 -3.46 9.31
CA ARG A 138 20.10 -3.37 10.43
C ARG A 138 20.89 -3.09 11.71
N ASN A 139 20.76 -1.90 12.28
CA ASN A 139 20.83 -1.73 13.74
C ASN A 139 19.38 -1.90 14.19
N GLY A 140 18.95 -3.03 14.74
CA GLY A 140 19.42 -3.60 15.99
C GLY A 140 18.32 -3.31 17.02
N ILE A 141 17.52 -4.35 17.31
CA ILE A 141 16.59 -4.63 18.42
C ILE A 141 16.21 -3.43 19.32
#